data_AF-W2GZR3-F1
#
_entry.id   AF-W2GZR3-F1
#
_cell.length_a   1.000
_cell.length_b   1.000
_cell.length_c   1.000
_cell.angle_alpha   90.00
_cell.angle_beta   90.00
_cell.angle_gamma   90.00
#
_symmetry.space_group_name_H-M   'P 1'
#
loop_
_entity.id
_entity.type
_entity.pdbx_description
1 polymer ?
#
loop_
_entity_poly.entity_id
_entity_poly.type
_entity_poly.pdbx_seq_one_letter_code
_entity_poly.pdbx_strand_id
1 'polypeptide(L)'
;ILQALPVYLVADNCATNGCIASLMKVPFVGYASHRLNLVVVEYMGSYEPILDKVKPLMHKLHGEKKLGPVLRQATRLSSTFNMVRRYFDNRDAIDTLDDAMAVLMPIRREESQLETLLDELKAFESSSKKLQSAEGLSLLDVRDIFDALITEHSGVESYLAADAAIVQQPEFEDACISVLMGKADTLTEQQRALLLPFAAPTSPRQGVDDEELSFVDRALENASCSVSSHPSTPRSQ
;
A
#
# COMPACT_ATOMS: atom_id res chain seq x y z
N ILE A 1 11.58 -22.59 28.57
CA ILE A 1 11.20 -21.47 27.68
C ILE A 1 10.91 -22.08 26.32
N LEU A 2 9.64 -22.34 26.01
CA LEU A 2 9.25 -22.68 24.64
C LEU A 2 9.35 -21.37 23.85
N GLN A 3 10.39 -21.22 23.05
CA GLN A 3 10.48 -20.11 22.10
C GLN A 3 9.35 -20.30 21.09
N ALA A 4 8.36 -19.40 21.10
CA ALA A 4 7.37 -19.34 20.05
C ALA A 4 8.10 -18.99 18.74
N LEU A 5 8.29 -19.98 17.88
CA LEU A 5 8.78 -19.74 16.53
C LEU A 5 7.64 -19.11 15.71
N PRO A 6 7.95 -18.14 14.83
CA PRO A 6 6.94 -17.57 13.95
C PRO A 6 6.39 -18.65 13.00
N VAL A 7 5.14 -18.50 12.58
CA VAL A 7 4.48 -19.41 11.62
C VAL A 7 4.80 -19.07 10.16
N TYR A 8 5.24 -17.84 9.87
CA TYR A 8 5.76 -17.36 8.58
C TYR A 8 6.58 -16.09 8.77
N LEU A 9 7.34 -15.69 7.76
CA LEU A 9 8.13 -14.47 7.72
C LEU A 9 7.62 -13.53 6.62
N VAL A 10 7.46 -12.25 6.96
CA VAL A 10 7.27 -11.17 5.98
C VAL A 10 8.46 -10.24 6.08
N ALA A 11 9.19 -10.04 4.99
CA ALA A 11 10.31 -9.10 4.95
C ALA A 11 10.58 -8.64 3.52
N ASP A 12 11.52 -7.70 3.35
CA ASP A 12 11.96 -7.33 2.00
C ASP A 12 12.53 -8.55 1.26
N ASN A 13 12.49 -8.50 -0.08
CA ASN A 13 12.82 -9.65 -0.93
C ASN A 13 14.35 -9.89 -1.05
N CYS A 14 15.14 -9.37 -0.10
CA CYS A 14 16.57 -9.65 -0.01
C CYS A 14 16.81 -11.14 0.15
N ALA A 15 17.81 -11.66 -0.56
CA ALA A 15 18.18 -13.09 -0.53
C ALA A 15 18.46 -13.59 0.90
N THR A 16 18.99 -12.73 1.77
CA THR A 16 19.24 -13.04 3.19
C THR A 16 17.95 -13.39 3.92
N ASN A 17 16.84 -12.69 3.67
CA ASN A 17 15.57 -12.95 4.35
C ASN A 17 14.94 -14.27 3.90
N GLY A 18 15.01 -14.57 2.60
CA GLY A 18 14.60 -15.88 2.07
C GLY A 18 15.43 -17.02 2.66
N CYS A 19 16.74 -16.81 2.83
CA CYS A 19 17.63 -17.76 3.49
C CYS A 19 17.25 -17.96 4.96
N ILE A 20 16.95 -16.88 5.69
CA ILE A 20 16.49 -16.94 7.09
C ILE A 20 15.18 -17.73 7.20
N ALA A 21 14.18 -17.44 6.36
CA ALA A 21 12.92 -18.18 6.36
C ALA A 21 13.14 -19.68 6.09
N SER A 22 14.04 -19.99 5.14
CA SER A 22 14.43 -21.37 4.82
C SER A 22 15.11 -22.08 5.99
N LEU A 23 16.03 -21.40 6.69
CA LEU A 23 16.70 -21.91 7.90
C LEU A 23 15.71 -22.17 9.04
N MET A 24 14.73 -21.28 9.20
CA MET A 24 13.65 -21.41 10.17
C MET A 24 12.58 -22.43 9.75
N LYS A 25 12.60 -22.87 8.48
CA LYS A 25 11.60 -23.75 7.86
C LYS A 25 10.18 -23.19 7.94
N VAL A 26 10.05 -21.88 7.74
CA VAL A 26 8.76 -21.18 7.72
C VAL A 26 8.50 -20.58 6.34
N PRO A 27 7.25 -20.43 5.92
CA PRO A 27 6.93 -19.73 4.68
C PRO A 27 7.44 -18.29 4.67
N PHE A 28 7.75 -17.77 3.49
CA PHE A 28 8.24 -16.42 3.26
C PHE A 28 7.29 -15.66 2.33
N VAL A 29 6.97 -14.43 2.71
CA VAL A 29 6.20 -13.49 1.90
C VAL A 29 7.03 -12.22 1.70
N GLY A 30 7.17 -11.82 0.44
CA GLY A 30 7.88 -10.61 0.08
C GLY A 30 7.10 -9.34 0.46
N TYR A 31 7.80 -8.32 0.97
CA TYR A 31 7.16 -7.07 1.39
C TYR A 31 6.54 -6.33 0.19
N ALA A 32 5.23 -6.13 0.21
CA ALA A 32 4.46 -5.57 -0.90
C ALA A 32 4.95 -4.17 -1.33
N SER A 33 5.20 -3.28 -0.37
CA SER A 33 5.73 -1.93 -0.66
C SER A 33 7.10 -1.97 -1.34
N HIS A 34 7.91 -3.00 -1.05
CA HIS A 34 9.20 -3.16 -1.72
C HIS A 34 9.03 -3.57 -3.19
N ARG A 35 8.15 -4.54 -3.47
CA ARG A 35 7.79 -4.96 -4.84
C ARG A 35 7.26 -3.78 -5.66
N LEU A 36 6.34 -3.00 -5.08
CA LEU A 36 5.79 -1.81 -5.71
C LEU A 36 6.88 -0.76 -6.00
N ASN A 37 7.79 -0.51 -5.06
CA ASN A 37 8.84 0.48 -5.28
C ASN A 37 9.82 0.05 -6.40
N LEU A 38 10.15 -1.23 -6.50
CA LEU A 38 11.03 -1.74 -7.56
C LEU A 38 10.45 -1.50 -8.94
N VAL A 39 9.18 -1.87 -9.15
CA VAL A 39 8.54 -1.70 -10.46
C VAL A 39 8.35 -0.24 -10.84
N VAL A 40 8.05 0.62 -9.86
CA VAL A 40 7.89 2.06 -10.11
C VAL A 40 9.22 2.72 -10.48
N VAL A 41 10.33 2.30 -9.85
CA VAL A 41 11.67 2.77 -10.24
C VAL A 41 11.99 2.36 -11.68
N GLU A 42 11.67 1.13 -12.08
CA GLU A 42 11.84 0.67 -13.45
C GLU A 42 10.93 1.42 -14.43
N TYR A 43 9.66 1.62 -14.05
CA TYR A 43 8.66 2.36 -14.82
C TYR A 43 9.08 3.80 -15.11
N MET A 44 9.65 4.49 -14.11
CA MET A 44 10.18 5.86 -14.27
C MET A 44 11.42 5.94 -15.18
N GLY A 45 12.03 4.82 -15.54
CA GLY A 45 13.24 4.75 -16.37
C GLY A 45 13.13 5.52 -17.69
N SER A 46 11.95 5.49 -18.32
CA SER A 46 11.68 6.22 -19.58
C SER A 46 11.60 7.75 -19.39
N TYR A 47 11.34 8.20 -18.17
CA TYR A 47 11.20 9.60 -17.79
C TYR A 47 12.46 10.17 -17.13
N GLU A 48 13.52 9.38 -16.91
CA GLU A 48 14.76 9.86 -16.29
C GLU A 48 15.36 11.10 -16.96
N PRO A 49 15.45 11.21 -18.31
CA PRO A 49 16.05 12.38 -18.95
C PRO A 49 15.37 13.70 -18.57
N ILE A 50 14.04 13.68 -18.45
CA ILE A 50 13.26 14.86 -18.07
C ILE A 50 13.27 15.11 -16.57
N LEU A 51 13.25 14.05 -15.76
CA LEU A 51 13.38 14.15 -14.31
C LEU A 51 14.76 14.72 -13.92
N ASP A 52 15.83 14.35 -14.63
CA ASP A 52 17.17 14.90 -14.44
C ASP A 52 17.31 16.35 -14.89
N LYS A 53 16.43 16.83 -15.77
CA LYS A 53 16.33 18.25 -16.12
C LYS A 53 15.61 19.07 -15.05
N VAL A 54 14.52 18.54 -14.48
CA VAL A 54 13.74 19.23 -13.41
C VAL A 54 14.49 19.22 -12.07
N LYS A 55 15.23 18.17 -11.76
CA LYS A 55 15.98 18.04 -10.50
C LYS A 55 16.92 19.22 -10.18
N PRO A 56 17.79 19.70 -11.09
CA PRO A 56 18.64 20.87 -10.83
C PRO A 56 17.84 22.17 -10.74
N LEU A 57 16.73 22.31 -11.48
CA LEU A 57 15.80 23.44 -11.31
C LEU A 57 15.30 23.50 -9.86
N MET A 58 14.80 22.37 -9.35
CA MET A 58 14.31 22.27 -7.97
C MET A 58 15.40 22.48 -6.91
N HIS A 59 16.65 22.14 -7.21
CA HIS A 59 17.79 22.47 -6.35
C HIS A 59 18.07 23.97 -6.29
N LYS A 60 18.03 24.69 -7.42
CA LYS A 60 18.24 26.14 -7.42
C LYS A 60 17.13 26.87 -6.66
N LEU A 61 15.89 26.42 -6.81
CA LEU A 61 14.75 26.94 -6.06
C LEU A 61 14.82 26.64 -4.56
N HIS A 62 15.70 25.74 -4.09
CA HIS A 62 15.76 25.33 -2.68
C HIS A 62 16.08 26.48 -1.73
N GLY A 63 16.72 27.55 -2.21
CA GLY A 63 16.91 28.79 -1.46
C GLY A 63 15.63 29.61 -1.27
N GLU A 64 14.60 29.39 -2.10
CA GLU A 64 13.34 30.13 -2.11
C GLU A 64 12.28 29.43 -1.28
N LYS A 65 12.30 29.66 0.03
CA LYS A 65 11.36 29.03 0.99
C LYS A 65 9.88 29.21 0.64
N LYS A 66 9.52 30.28 -0.08
CA LYS A 66 8.14 30.53 -0.54
C LYS A 66 7.65 29.48 -1.52
N LEU A 67 8.53 29.00 -2.40
CA LEU A 67 8.22 28.01 -3.42
C LEU A 67 8.29 26.58 -2.86
N GLY A 68 8.94 26.38 -1.71
CA GLY A 68 8.98 25.10 -0.99
C GLY A 68 9.26 23.90 -1.90
N PRO A 69 10.38 23.89 -2.66
CA PRO A 69 10.67 22.82 -3.60
C PRO A 69 11.02 21.52 -2.89
N VAL A 70 10.73 20.40 -3.55
CA VAL A 70 11.04 19.04 -3.08
C VAL A 70 12.19 18.47 -3.89
N LEU A 71 13.19 17.93 -3.19
CA LEU A 71 14.34 17.28 -3.83
C LEU A 71 14.06 15.79 -4.06
N ARG A 72 14.36 15.34 -5.27
CA ARG A 72 14.18 13.94 -5.69
C ARG A 72 15.24 13.01 -5.11
N GLN A 73 14.77 11.90 -4.55
CA GLN A 73 15.54 10.69 -4.26
C GLN A 73 15.12 9.61 -5.25
N ALA A 74 16.00 9.26 -6.19
CA ALA A 74 15.65 8.41 -7.34
C ALA A 74 15.02 7.05 -6.96
N THR A 75 15.39 6.51 -5.79
CA THR A 75 14.86 5.24 -5.28
C THR A 75 13.52 5.36 -4.55
N ARG A 76 12.94 6.56 -4.43
CA ARG A 76 11.69 6.81 -3.70
C ARG A 76 10.65 7.51 -4.57
N LEU A 77 9.63 6.75 -4.96
CA LEU A 77 8.45 7.22 -5.70
C LEU A 77 7.90 8.55 -5.18
N SER A 78 7.64 8.62 -3.86
CA SER A 78 7.00 9.80 -3.24
C SER A 78 7.81 11.08 -3.43
N SER A 79 9.14 10.99 -3.50
CA SER A 79 9.98 12.16 -3.73
C SER A 79 9.90 12.65 -5.18
N THR A 80 9.86 11.74 -6.16
CA THR A 80 9.66 12.09 -7.57
C THR A 80 8.29 12.70 -7.79
N PHE A 81 7.23 12.04 -7.29
CA PHE A 81 5.85 12.53 -7.38
C PHE A 81 5.70 13.94 -6.81
N ASN A 82 6.20 14.15 -5.59
CA ASN A 82 6.12 15.46 -4.94
C ASN A 82 7.00 16.52 -5.65
N MET A 83 8.16 16.15 -6.19
CA MET A 83 8.98 17.07 -6.99
C MET A 83 8.23 17.56 -8.23
N VAL A 84 7.66 16.64 -9.02
CA VAL A 84 6.96 16.99 -10.27
C VAL A 84 5.69 17.78 -9.97
N ARG A 85 4.90 17.36 -8.98
CA ARG A 85 3.73 18.13 -8.52
C ARG A 85 4.11 19.56 -8.13
N ARG A 86 5.19 19.69 -7.35
CA ARG A 86 5.64 20.99 -6.85
C ARG A 86 6.23 21.89 -7.94
N TYR A 87 6.80 21.31 -8.99
CA TYR A 87 7.18 22.05 -10.20
C TYR A 87 5.94 22.71 -10.82
N PHE A 88 4.86 21.95 -11.06
CA PHE A 88 3.64 22.49 -11.65
C PHE A 88 2.97 23.54 -10.76
N ASP A 89 2.91 23.33 -9.44
CA ASP A 89 2.35 24.29 -8.49
C ASP A 89 3.03 25.67 -8.55
N ASN A 90 4.32 25.71 -8.89
CA ASN A 90 5.15 26.91 -8.85
C ASN A 90 5.55 27.45 -10.23
N ARG A 91 5.20 26.75 -11.31
CA ARG A 91 5.69 27.01 -12.67
C ARG A 91 5.62 28.49 -13.06
N ASP A 92 4.47 29.12 -12.83
CA ASP A 92 4.22 30.52 -13.22
C ASP A 92 4.95 31.54 -12.34
N ALA A 93 5.44 31.11 -11.17
CA ALA A 93 6.17 31.93 -10.21
C ALA A 93 7.69 31.83 -10.34
N ILE A 94 8.20 30.93 -11.19
CA ILE A 94 9.65 30.78 -11.41
C ILE A 94 10.16 31.96 -12.23
N ASP A 95 11.14 32.69 -11.68
CA ASP A 95 11.81 33.76 -12.41
C ASP A 95 12.70 33.17 -13.52
N THR A 96 12.34 33.47 -14.76
CA THR A 96 13.05 32.99 -15.97
C THR A 96 14.02 34.03 -16.53
N LEU A 97 14.21 35.17 -15.85
CA LEU A 97 15.20 36.17 -16.24
C LEU A 97 16.65 35.72 -15.98
N ASP A 98 16.86 34.69 -15.14
CA ASP A 98 18.13 33.98 -15.04
C ASP A 98 18.25 32.98 -16.21
N ASP A 99 19.15 33.24 -17.16
CA ASP A 99 19.45 32.35 -18.31
C ASP A 99 19.74 30.91 -17.86
N ALA A 100 20.41 30.75 -16.71
CA ALA A 100 20.73 29.44 -16.17
C ALA A 100 19.51 28.73 -15.54
N MET A 101 18.41 29.44 -15.29
CA MET A 101 17.11 28.86 -14.94
C MET A 101 16.26 28.58 -16.17
N ALA A 102 16.26 29.50 -17.14
CA ALA A 102 15.54 29.33 -18.40
C ALA A 102 15.96 28.05 -19.15
N VAL A 103 17.26 27.69 -19.15
CA VAL A 103 17.76 26.44 -19.76
C VAL A 103 17.21 25.18 -19.08
N LEU A 104 16.93 25.25 -17.78
CA LEU A 104 16.43 24.12 -16.99
C LEU A 104 14.90 24.00 -17.03
N MET A 105 14.19 25.02 -17.54
CA MET A 105 12.75 24.95 -17.71
C MET A 105 12.38 23.86 -18.75
N PRO A 106 11.47 22.95 -18.39
CA PRO A 106 10.87 22.04 -19.35
C PRO A 106 10.20 22.78 -20.51
N ILE A 107 10.42 22.33 -21.74
CA ILE A 107 9.68 22.81 -22.92
C ILE A 107 8.28 22.20 -22.94
N ARG A 108 7.36 22.72 -23.75
CA ARG A 108 5.96 22.22 -23.82
C ARG A 108 5.83 20.69 -23.97
N ARG A 109 6.68 20.08 -24.82
CA ARG A 109 6.68 18.62 -25.00
C ARG A 109 7.10 17.87 -23.74
N GLU A 110 8.11 18.39 -23.06
CA GLU A 110 8.62 17.86 -21.80
C GLU A 110 7.57 18.04 -20.70
N GLU A 111 6.93 19.21 -20.59
CA GLU A 111 5.84 19.43 -19.63
C GLU A 111 4.69 18.44 -19.83
N SER A 112 4.29 18.20 -21.08
CA SER A 112 3.26 17.19 -21.36
C SER A 112 3.68 15.78 -20.91
N GLN A 113 4.96 15.41 -21.04
CA GLN A 113 5.47 14.15 -20.50
C GLN A 113 5.45 14.12 -18.96
N LEU A 114 5.74 15.24 -18.30
CA LEU A 114 5.65 15.34 -16.83
C LEU A 114 4.20 15.29 -16.34
N GLU A 115 3.24 15.85 -17.07
CA GLU A 115 1.81 15.74 -16.77
C GLU A 115 1.37 14.28 -16.86
N THR A 116 1.70 13.60 -17.95
CA THR A 116 1.43 12.16 -18.12
C THR A 116 2.06 11.33 -16.99
N LEU A 117 3.34 11.56 -16.69
CA LEU A 117 4.01 10.89 -15.57
C LEU A 117 3.28 11.16 -14.25
N LEU A 118 2.93 12.42 -13.96
CA LEU A 118 2.29 12.78 -12.71
C LEU A 118 0.93 12.09 -12.56
N ASP A 119 0.17 11.98 -13.65
CA ASP A 119 -1.10 11.25 -13.68
C ASP A 119 -0.90 9.75 -13.45
N GLU A 120 0.05 9.11 -14.16
CA GLU A 120 0.40 7.69 -13.99
C GLU A 120 0.88 7.39 -12.56
N LEU A 121 1.66 8.29 -11.95
CA LEU A 121 2.18 8.10 -10.60
C LEU A 121 1.11 8.22 -9.50
N LYS A 122 -0.09 8.76 -9.77
CA LYS A 122 -1.16 8.88 -8.76
C LYS A 122 -1.61 7.53 -8.24
N ALA A 123 -1.83 6.57 -9.12
CA ALA A 123 -2.25 5.22 -8.76
C ALA A 123 -1.16 4.58 -7.86
N PHE A 124 0.09 4.58 -8.32
CA PHE A 124 1.22 4.06 -7.55
C PHE A 124 1.40 4.75 -6.19
N GLU A 125 1.27 6.08 -6.12
CA GLU A 125 1.40 6.84 -4.87
C GLU A 125 0.30 6.45 -3.87
N SER A 126 -0.94 6.33 -4.34
CA SER A 126 -2.08 5.94 -3.52
C SER A 126 -1.95 4.50 -3.01
N SER A 127 -1.56 3.56 -3.87
CA SER A 127 -1.28 2.16 -3.52
C SER A 127 -0.14 2.07 -2.52
N SER A 128 0.95 2.81 -2.73
CA SER A 128 2.09 2.84 -1.80
C SER A 128 1.68 3.35 -0.42
N LYS A 129 0.81 4.37 -0.34
CA LYS A 129 0.29 4.86 0.94
C LYS A 129 -0.60 3.83 1.63
N LYS A 130 -1.46 3.13 0.88
CA LYS A 130 -2.33 2.09 1.43
C LYS A 130 -1.50 0.90 1.94
N LEU A 131 -0.50 0.44 1.18
CA LEU A 131 0.40 -0.64 1.58
C LEU A 131 1.24 -0.31 2.84
N GLN A 132 1.44 0.98 3.13
CA GLN A 132 2.20 1.45 4.30
C GLN A 132 1.30 1.94 5.44
N SER A 133 -0.02 1.82 5.31
CA SER A 133 -0.93 2.31 6.34
C SER A 133 -0.77 1.52 7.65
N ALA A 134 -1.06 2.17 8.78
CA ALA A 134 -1.08 1.51 10.08
C ALA A 134 -2.22 0.49 10.20
N GLU A 135 -3.25 0.59 9.35
CA GLU A 135 -4.25 -0.44 9.15
C GLU A 135 -3.58 -1.66 8.51
N GLY A 136 -3.64 -2.81 9.19
CA GLY A 136 -3.13 -4.05 8.63
C GLY A 136 -3.90 -4.45 7.37
N LEU A 137 -3.16 -4.87 6.34
CA LEU A 137 -3.73 -5.41 5.11
C LEU A 137 -3.56 -6.93 5.07
N SER A 138 -4.56 -7.61 4.54
CA SER A 138 -4.46 -9.03 4.22
C SER A 138 -3.69 -9.24 2.90
N LEU A 139 -3.27 -10.48 2.65
CA LEU A 139 -2.65 -10.83 1.36
C LEU A 139 -3.63 -10.69 0.19
N LEU A 140 -4.93 -10.85 0.43
CA LEU A 140 -5.97 -10.61 -0.56
C LEU A 140 -6.04 -9.12 -0.93
N ASP A 141 -6.03 -8.22 0.07
CA ASP A 141 -6.04 -6.77 -0.21
C ASP A 141 -4.81 -6.34 -1.03
N VAL A 142 -3.63 -6.90 -0.71
CA VAL A 142 -2.40 -6.65 -1.48
C VAL A 142 -2.54 -7.15 -2.92
N ARG A 143 -3.12 -8.35 -3.09
CA ARG A 143 -3.36 -8.95 -4.41
C ARG A 143 -4.31 -8.09 -5.24
N ASP A 144 -5.42 -7.63 -4.65
CA ASP A 144 -6.40 -6.75 -5.30
C ASP A 144 -5.76 -5.42 -5.74
N ILE A 145 -4.93 -4.81 -4.89
CA ILE A 145 -4.18 -3.59 -5.23
C ILE A 145 -3.26 -3.83 -6.43
N PHE A 146 -2.51 -4.93 -6.42
CA PHE A 146 -1.57 -5.25 -7.50
C PHE A 146 -2.29 -5.60 -8.81
N ASP A 147 -3.40 -6.33 -8.76
CA ASP A 147 -4.17 -6.68 -9.96
C ASP A 147 -4.84 -5.45 -10.58
N ALA A 148 -5.30 -4.50 -9.77
CA ALA A 148 -5.78 -3.21 -10.24
C ALA A 148 -4.65 -2.43 -10.95
N LEU A 149 -3.46 -2.37 -10.37
CA LEU A 149 -2.30 -1.70 -10.98
C LEU A 149 -1.86 -2.36 -12.30
N ILE A 150 -1.88 -3.69 -12.37
CA ILE A 150 -1.59 -4.44 -13.61
C ILE A 150 -2.63 -4.13 -14.69
N THR A 151 -3.90 -3.99 -14.30
CA THR A 151 -4.98 -3.64 -15.23
C THR A 151 -4.82 -2.23 -15.79
N GLU A 152 -4.34 -1.29 -14.98
CA GLU A 152 -4.19 0.13 -15.35
C GLU A 152 -2.87 0.44 -16.07
N HIS A 153 -1.80 -0.29 -15.74
CA HIS A 153 -0.45 -0.01 -16.23
C HIS A 153 0.20 -1.27 -16.80
N SER A 154 0.40 -1.32 -18.13
CA SER A 154 1.16 -2.39 -18.76
C SER A 154 2.64 -2.36 -18.38
N GLY A 155 3.27 -3.52 -18.21
CA GLY A 155 4.71 -3.64 -17.95
C GLY A 155 5.09 -3.68 -16.47
N VAL A 156 4.11 -3.69 -15.57
CA VAL A 156 4.35 -3.80 -14.11
C VAL A 156 4.26 -5.24 -13.57
N GLU A 157 3.85 -6.18 -14.42
CA GLU A 157 3.62 -7.58 -14.09
C GLU A 157 4.90 -8.27 -13.59
N SER A 158 6.06 -7.84 -14.09
CA SER A 158 7.37 -8.40 -13.76
C SER A 158 7.70 -8.44 -12.25
N TYR A 159 7.05 -7.58 -11.45
CA TYR A 159 7.17 -7.58 -9.98
C TYR A 159 5.83 -7.78 -9.26
N LEU A 160 4.73 -7.36 -9.88
CA LEU A 160 3.42 -7.33 -9.22
C LEU A 160 2.62 -8.61 -9.44
N ALA A 161 2.84 -9.37 -10.51
CA ALA A 161 2.10 -10.59 -10.78
C ALA A 161 2.29 -11.63 -9.67
N ALA A 162 1.32 -12.55 -9.53
CA ALA A 162 1.38 -13.62 -8.53
C ALA A 162 2.51 -14.63 -8.82
N ASP A 163 2.86 -14.81 -10.09
CA ASP A 163 3.91 -15.68 -10.61
C ASP A 163 5.20 -14.91 -10.96
N ALA A 164 5.30 -13.63 -10.59
CA ALA A 164 6.50 -12.85 -10.81
C ALA A 164 7.72 -13.52 -10.17
N ALA A 165 8.87 -13.50 -10.85
CA ALA A 165 10.09 -14.20 -10.40
C ALA A 165 10.60 -13.76 -9.00
N ILE A 166 10.16 -12.59 -8.53
CA ILE A 166 10.48 -12.07 -7.19
C ILE A 166 9.67 -12.75 -6.06
N VAL A 167 8.59 -13.45 -6.39
CA VAL A 167 7.75 -14.22 -5.45
C VAL A 167 8.43 -15.56 -5.18
N GLN A 168 8.88 -15.77 -3.94
CA GLN A 168 9.65 -16.97 -3.60
C GLN A 168 8.79 -18.22 -3.42
N GLN A 169 7.54 -18.06 -2.93
CA GLN A 169 6.63 -19.16 -2.64
C GLN A 169 5.23 -18.85 -3.18
N PRO A 170 5.06 -18.83 -4.51
CA PRO A 170 3.79 -18.46 -5.13
C PRO A 170 2.64 -19.39 -4.69
N GLU A 171 2.89 -20.67 -4.48
CA GLU A 171 1.87 -21.61 -4.03
C GLU A 171 1.36 -21.31 -2.61
N PHE A 172 2.22 -20.77 -1.75
CA PHE A 172 1.84 -20.36 -0.39
C PHE A 172 1.01 -19.08 -0.42
N GLU A 173 1.46 -18.06 -1.15
CA GLU A 173 0.69 -16.80 -1.31
C GLU A 173 -0.70 -17.09 -1.93
N ASP A 174 -0.77 -17.92 -2.98
CA ASP A 174 -2.01 -18.33 -3.63
C ASP A 174 -2.94 -19.11 -2.68
N ALA A 175 -2.38 -20.00 -1.85
CA ALA A 175 -3.16 -20.73 -0.85
C ALA A 175 -3.78 -19.77 0.18
N CYS A 176 -2.99 -18.81 0.69
CA CYS A 176 -3.49 -17.77 1.60
C CYS A 176 -4.60 -16.94 0.97
N ILE A 177 -4.41 -16.48 -0.27
CA ILE A 177 -5.40 -15.71 -1.03
C ILE A 177 -6.69 -16.53 -1.21
N SER A 178 -6.58 -17.79 -1.63
CA SER A 178 -7.73 -18.69 -1.81
C SER A 178 -8.54 -18.88 -0.52
N VAL A 179 -7.87 -19.03 0.63
CA VAL A 179 -8.55 -19.10 1.93
C VAL A 179 -9.25 -17.77 2.27
N LEU A 180 -8.59 -16.64 2.06
CA LEU A 180 -9.17 -15.31 2.31
C LEU A 180 -10.39 -15.02 1.41
N MET A 181 -10.42 -15.59 0.21
CA MET A 181 -11.58 -15.56 -0.70
C MET A 181 -12.71 -16.52 -0.29
N GLY A 182 -12.56 -17.32 0.77
CA GLY A 182 -13.53 -18.33 1.18
C GLY A 182 -13.52 -19.61 0.33
N LYS A 183 -12.46 -19.85 -0.46
CA LYS A 183 -12.30 -21.00 -1.36
C LYS A 183 -11.32 -22.05 -0.79
N ALA A 184 -11.37 -22.28 0.52
CA ALA A 184 -10.48 -23.23 1.17
C ALA A 184 -10.68 -24.69 0.71
N ASP A 185 -11.87 -25.01 0.20
CA ASP A 185 -12.23 -26.31 -0.35
C ASP A 185 -11.51 -26.61 -1.67
N THR A 186 -11.16 -25.59 -2.45
CA THR A 186 -10.46 -25.72 -3.74
C THR A 186 -8.94 -25.90 -3.61
N LEU A 187 -8.39 -25.82 -2.39
CA LEU A 187 -6.95 -25.98 -2.16
C LEU A 187 -6.46 -27.38 -2.51
N THR A 188 -5.33 -27.45 -3.20
CA THR A 188 -4.60 -28.69 -3.45
C THR A 188 -4.05 -29.31 -2.16
N GLU A 189 -3.71 -30.60 -2.18
CA GLU A 189 -3.08 -31.26 -1.02
C GLU A 189 -1.79 -30.57 -0.58
N GLN A 190 -0.98 -30.11 -1.54
CA GLN A 190 0.25 -29.37 -1.28
C GLN A 190 -0.04 -28.02 -0.60
N GLN A 191 -1.01 -27.26 -1.09
CA GLN A 191 -1.41 -25.99 -0.47
C GLN A 191 -1.97 -26.19 0.94
N ARG A 192 -2.79 -27.22 1.15
CA ARG A 192 -3.28 -27.59 2.47
C ARG A 192 -2.13 -27.91 3.43
N ALA A 193 -1.11 -28.65 2.96
CA ALA A 193 0.07 -28.96 3.75
C ALA A 193 0.85 -27.70 4.17
N LEU A 194 0.98 -26.70 3.29
CA LEU A 194 1.62 -25.42 3.60
C LEU A 194 0.87 -24.60 4.66
N LEU A 195 -0.46 -24.72 4.70
CA LEU A 195 -1.31 -23.99 5.64
C LEU A 195 -1.58 -24.74 6.96
N LEU A 196 -1.12 -25.98 7.11
CA LEU A 196 -1.28 -26.75 8.36
C LEU A 196 -0.87 -25.98 9.63
N PRO A 197 0.24 -25.21 9.65
CA PRO A 197 0.63 -24.45 10.84
C PRO A 197 -0.36 -23.34 11.25
N PHE A 198 -1.26 -22.94 10.34
CA PHE A 198 -2.27 -21.90 10.54
C PHE A 198 -3.63 -22.46 10.96
N ALA A 199 -3.79 -23.79 10.95
CA ALA A 199 -5.03 -24.41 11.37
C ALA A 199 -5.29 -24.09 12.84
N ALA A 200 -6.36 -23.32 13.11
CA ALA A 200 -6.87 -23.21 14.46
C ALA A 200 -7.28 -24.63 14.93
N PRO A 201 -7.02 -25.00 16.20
CA PRO A 201 -7.72 -26.13 16.77
C PRO A 201 -9.20 -25.90 16.52
N THR A 202 -9.86 -26.84 15.86
CA THR A 202 -11.31 -26.86 15.82
C THR A 202 -11.77 -27.07 17.26
N SER A 203 -11.91 -25.97 18.02
CA SER A 203 -12.94 -25.91 19.03
C SER A 203 -14.19 -26.34 18.28
N PRO A 204 -14.91 -27.40 18.72
CA PRO A 204 -16.24 -27.62 18.22
C PRO A 204 -16.94 -26.26 18.30
N ARG A 205 -17.64 -25.85 17.23
CA ARG A 205 -18.68 -24.84 17.42
C ARG A 205 -19.54 -25.40 18.55
N GLN A 206 -19.35 -24.89 19.77
CA GLN A 206 -20.37 -25.05 20.79
C GLN A 206 -21.62 -24.54 20.10
N GLY A 207 -22.69 -25.34 20.20
CA GLY A 207 -24.00 -24.86 19.82
C GLY A 207 -24.20 -23.47 20.40
N VAL A 208 -24.99 -22.67 19.71
CA VAL A 208 -25.53 -21.44 20.28
C VAL A 208 -26.32 -21.84 21.52
N ASP A 209 -25.63 -21.99 22.64
CA ASP A 209 -26.21 -21.88 23.97
C ASP A 209 -26.14 -20.39 24.26
N ASP A 210 -27.32 -19.80 24.44
CA ASP A 210 -27.53 -18.40 24.77
C ASP A 210 -26.47 -17.90 25.77
N GLU A 211 -25.52 -17.09 25.30
CA GLU A 211 -24.70 -16.29 26.20
C GLU A 211 -25.64 -15.30 26.90
N GLU A 212 -25.98 -15.65 28.14
CA GLU A 212 -26.62 -14.77 29.10
C GLU A 212 -25.77 -13.50 29.20
N LEU A 213 -26.25 -12.41 28.59
CA LEU A 213 -25.61 -11.10 28.56
C LEU A 213 -25.06 -10.75 29.94
N SER A 214 -23.78 -10.36 29.98
CA SER A 214 -23.14 -9.97 31.22
C SER A 214 -23.88 -8.78 31.85
N PHE A 215 -23.87 -8.71 33.18
CA PHE A 215 -24.50 -7.61 33.95
C PHE A 215 -24.10 -6.21 33.46
N VAL A 216 -22.92 -6.08 32.84
CA VAL A 216 -22.39 -4.82 32.32
C VAL A 216 -23.11 -4.39 31.04
N ASP A 217 -23.51 -5.35 30.18
CA ASP A 217 -24.19 -5.07 28.91
C ASP A 217 -25.64 -4.60 29.14
N ARG A 218 -26.34 -5.17 30.14
CA ARG A 218 -27.69 -4.73 30.55
C ARG A 218 -27.73 -3.34 31.19
N ALA A 219 -26.62 -2.88 31.76
CA ALA A 219 -26.53 -1.57 32.40
C ALA A 219 -26.33 -0.43 31.38
N LEU A 220 -25.67 -0.71 30.25
CA LEU A 220 -25.39 0.28 29.22
C LEU A 220 -26.60 0.56 28.32
N GLU A 221 -27.46 -0.42 28.07
CA GLU A 221 -28.61 -0.27 27.17
C GLU A 221 -29.75 0.60 27.76
N ASN A 222 -29.94 0.57 29.08
CA ASN A 222 -30.96 1.35 29.79
C ASN A 222 -30.61 2.83 29.98
N ALA A 223 -29.35 3.21 29.77
CA ALA A 223 -28.91 4.62 29.84
C ALA A 223 -29.16 5.38 28.52
N SER A 224 -29.34 4.67 27.41
CA SER A 224 -29.53 5.25 26.07
C SER A 224 -31.00 5.53 25.67
N CYS A 225 -31.98 5.01 26.41
CA CYS A 225 -33.41 5.14 26.06
C CYS A 225 -34.22 6.17 26.87
N SER A 226 -33.58 7.00 27.71
CA SER A 226 -34.28 7.97 28.56
C SER A 226 -34.14 9.44 28.12
N VAL A 227 -34.12 9.72 26.82
CA VAL A 227 -34.36 11.08 26.30
C VAL A 227 -35.22 11.05 25.02
N SER A 228 -36.54 10.96 25.16
CA SER A 228 -37.51 11.79 24.42
C SER A 228 -38.95 11.32 24.64
N SER A 229 -39.69 12.02 25.49
CA SER A 229 -41.13 12.25 25.29
C SER A 229 -41.62 13.27 26.32
N HIS A 230 -41.72 14.54 25.93
CA HIS A 230 -42.62 15.48 26.59
C HIS A 230 -44.06 15.19 26.16
N PRO A 231 -45.04 15.18 27.08
CA PRO A 231 -46.41 15.48 26.75
C PRO A 231 -46.77 16.89 27.25
N SER A 232 -47.30 17.67 26.31
CA SER A 232 -47.91 18.98 26.50
C SER A 232 -49.09 18.93 27.47
N THR A 233 -49.14 19.91 28.38
CA THR A 233 -50.23 20.17 29.32
C THR A 233 -51.51 20.60 28.61
N PRO A 234 -52.70 20.25 29.15
CA PRO A 234 -53.70 21.29 29.33
C PRO A 234 -54.38 21.19 30.70
N ARG A 235 -54.59 22.33 31.37
CA ARG A 235 -55.85 22.60 32.08
C ARG A 235 -55.94 24.05 32.53
N SER A 236 -57.00 24.67 32.06
CA SER A 236 -57.68 25.82 32.65
C SER A 236 -58.26 25.43 34.01
N GLN A 237 -57.99 26.27 35.02
CA GLN A 237 -58.96 27.03 35.82
C GLN A 237 -58.29 28.34 36.23
#